data_AF-A0A385FXH6-F1
#
_entry.id   AF-A0A385FXH6-F1
#
_cell.length_a   1.000
_cell.length_b   1.000
_cell.length_c   1.000
_cell.angle_alpha   90.00
_cell.angle_beta   90.00
_cell.angle_gamma   90.00
#
_symmetry.space_group_name_H-M   'P 1'
#
loop_
_entity.id
_entity.type
_entity.pdbx_description
1 polymer ?
#
loop_
_entity_poly.entity_id
_entity_poly.type
_entity_poly.pdbx_seq_one_letter_code
_entity_poly.pdbx_strand_id
1 'polypeptide(L)' 'MSAKPTKDGTPQKRLNFDVPEELAKEFKAYAALQGKTQREIVIAFMQRCVRRTENDRNTRDHREAS' A
#
# COMPACT_ATOMS: atom_id res chain seq x y z
N MET A 1 20.69 -9.57 9.18
CA MET A 1 19.37 -9.89 8.60
C MET A 1 19.38 -9.54 7.11
N SER A 2 19.46 -10.52 6.20
CA SER A 2 19.41 -10.26 4.74
C SER A 2 17.98 -10.34 4.23
N ALA A 3 17.48 -9.26 3.62
CA ALA A 3 16.19 -9.25 2.92
C ALA A 3 16.32 -10.04 1.62
N LYS A 4 15.38 -10.96 1.35
CA LYS A 4 15.34 -11.68 0.07
C LYS A 4 15.06 -10.66 -1.06
N PRO A 5 15.85 -10.67 -2.15
CA PRO A 5 15.66 -9.75 -3.26
C PRO A 5 14.35 -10.04 -4.02
N THR A 6 13.86 -9.06 -4.77
CA THR A 6 12.77 -9.27 -5.75
C THR A 6 13.22 -10.21 -6.87
N LYS A 7 12.28 -10.72 -7.67
CA LYS A 7 12.58 -11.57 -8.85
C LYS A 7 13.58 -10.91 -9.81
N ASP A 8 13.62 -9.57 -9.85
CA ASP A 8 14.52 -8.75 -10.66
C ASP A 8 15.82 -8.34 -9.94
N GLY A 9 16.16 -8.98 -8.82
CA GLY A 9 17.42 -8.73 -8.10
C GLY A 9 17.50 -7.37 -7.37
N THR A 10 16.46 -6.55 -7.44
CA THR A 10 16.42 -5.26 -6.74
C THR A 10 16.29 -5.49 -5.23
N PRO A 11 17.04 -4.74 -4.39
CA PRO A 11 16.84 -4.79 -2.95
C PRO A 11 15.40 -4.42 -2.62
N GLN A 12 14.67 -5.37 -2.06
CA GLN A 12 13.29 -5.14 -1.66
C GLN A 12 13.34 -4.20 -0.43
N LYS A 13 13.07 -2.91 -0.63
CA LYS A 13 13.01 -1.94 0.48
C LYS A 13 12.06 -2.49 1.55
N ARG A 14 12.58 -2.63 2.77
CA ARG A 14 11.80 -3.11 3.93
C ARG A 14 10.74 -2.06 4.24
N LEU A 15 9.49 -2.50 4.23
CA LEU A 15 8.35 -1.71 4.67
C LEU A 15 8.09 -2.13 6.12
N ASN A 16 8.56 -1.33 7.07
CA ASN A 16 8.33 -1.55 8.49
C ASN A 16 7.28 -0.55 8.97
N PHE A 17 6.14 -1.04 9.45
CA PHE A 17 5.08 -0.22 10.02
C PHE A 17 4.32 -1.07 11.03
N ASP A 18 3.91 -0.45 12.13
CA ASP A 18 3.14 -1.11 13.17
C ASP A 18 1.66 -1.12 12.78
N VAL A 19 1.02 -2.27 12.97
CA VAL A 19 -0.39 -2.49 12.65
C VAL A 19 -1.03 -3.22 13.82
N PRO A 20 -2.25 -2.84 14.24
CA PRO A 20 -3.02 -3.63 15.19
C PRO A 20 -3.14 -5.09 14.71
N GLU A 21 -3.05 -6.04 15.64
CA GLU A 21 -3.01 -7.47 15.33
C GLU A 21 -4.24 -7.93 14.54
N GLU A 22 -5.42 -7.46 14.93
CA GLU A 22 -6.69 -7.80 14.25
C GLU A 22 -6.69 -7.32 12.79
N LEU A 23 -6.23 -6.10 12.56
CA LEU A 23 -6.12 -5.55 11.21
C LEU A 23 -5.08 -6.33 10.37
N ALA A 24 -3.98 -6.77 10.99
CA ALA A 24 -3.00 -7.62 10.31
C ALA A 24 -3.59 -8.99 9.90
N LYS A 25 -4.45 -9.58 10.75
CA LYS A 25 -5.19 -10.82 10.44
C LYS A 25 -6.13 -10.62 9.26
N GLU A 26 -6.89 -9.53 9.25
CA GLU A 26 -7.78 -9.17 8.15
C GLU A 26 -7.04 -9.01 6.82
N PHE A 27 -5.92 -8.27 6.81
CA PHE A 27 -5.10 -8.12 5.61
C PHE A 27 -4.54 -9.46 5.10
N LYS A 28 -4.15 -10.36 6.01
CA LYS A 28 -3.67 -11.69 5.66
C LYS A 28 -4.77 -12.55 5.04
N ALA A 29 -5.97 -12.55 5.64
CA ALA A 29 -7.12 -13.27 5.11
C ALA A 29 -7.52 -12.75 3.72
N TYR A 30 -7.59 -11.43 3.56
CA TYR A 30 -7.90 -10.80 2.27
C TYR A 30 -6.85 -11.11 1.20
N ALA A 31 -5.56 -11.13 1.56
CA ALA A 31 -4.49 -11.50 0.65
C ALA A 31 -4.64 -12.94 0.14
N ALA A 32 -5.00 -13.88 1.02
CA ALA A 32 -5.24 -15.27 0.65
C ALA A 32 -6.40 -15.42 -0.35
N LEU A 33 -7.51 -14.70 -0.16
CA LEU A 33 -8.64 -14.71 -1.09
C LEU A 33 -8.27 -14.19 -2.49
N GLN A 34 -7.28 -13.31 -2.58
CA GLN A 34 -6.84 -12.69 -3.84
C GLN A 34 -5.67 -13.43 -4.50
N GLY A 35 -5.17 -14.52 -3.88
CA GLY A 35 -3.95 -15.20 -4.34
C GLY A 35 -2.71 -14.31 -4.30
N LYS A 36 -2.68 -13.32 -3.40
CA LYS A 36 -1.60 -12.32 -3.27
C LYS A 36 -0.93 -12.43 -1.92
N THR A 37 0.24 -11.81 -1.80
CA THR A 37 0.90 -11.61 -0.51
C THR A 37 0.31 -10.40 0.21
N GLN A 38 0.38 -10.42 1.54
CA GLN A 38 -0.03 -9.29 2.38
C GLN A 38 0.66 -7.97 1.96
N ARG A 39 1.94 -8.04 1.57
CA ARG A 39 2.71 -6.90 1.08
C ARG A 39 2.10 -6.27 -0.17
N GLU A 40 1.69 -7.10 -1.13
CA GLU A 40 1.09 -6.60 -2.39
C GLU A 40 -0.23 -5.89 -2.14
N ILE A 41 -1.06 -6.44 -1.23
CA ILE A 41 -2.31 -5.80 -0.81
C ILE A 41 -2.04 -4.43 -0.17
N VAL A 42 -1.10 -4.37 0.78
CA VAL A 42 -0.76 -3.14 1.49
C VAL A 42 -0.23 -2.08 0.53
N ILE A 43 0.67 -2.45 -0.39
CA ILE A 43 1.20 -1.51 -1.39
C ILE A 43 0.10 -0.99 -2.30
N ALA A 44 -0.78 -1.87 -2.81
CA ALA A 44 -1.89 -1.48 -3.66
C ALA A 44 -2.87 -0.54 -2.93
N PHE A 45 -3.12 -0.79 -1.64
CA PHE A 45 -3.93 0.07 -0.79
C PHE A 45 -3.30 1.46 -0.64
N MET A 46 -2.01 1.54 -0.27
CA MET A 46 -1.29 2.81 -0.14
C MET A 46 -1.29 3.61 -1.45
N GLN A 47 -1.04 2.95 -2.60
CA GLN A 47 -1.09 3.59 -3.92
C GLN A 47 -2.47 4.17 -4.23
N ARG A 48 -3.55 3.45 -3.89
CA ARG A 48 -4.93 3.93 -4.05
C ARG A 48 -5.20 5.15 -3.19
N CYS A 49 -4.72 5.17 -1.94
CA CYS A 49 -4.82 6.32 -1.05
C CYS A 49 -4.11 7.55 -1.62
N VAL A 50 -2.87 7.40 -2.12
CA VAL A 50 -2.11 8.50 -2.73
C VAL A 50 -2.85 9.10 -3.93
N ARG A 51 -3.27 8.25 -4.88
CA ARG A 51 -4.00 8.73 -6.08
C ARG A 51 -5.30 9.46 -5.72
N ARG A 52 -6.00 9.01 -4.68
CA ARG A 52 -7.23 9.68 -4.22
C ARG A 52 -6.93 11.06 -3.62
N THR A 53 -5.85 11.18 -2.85
CA THR A 53 -5.41 12.46 -2.28
C THR A 53 -5.00 13.46 -3.37
N GLU A 54 -4.32 13.01 -4.42
CA GLU A 54 -3.98 13.86 -5.57
C GLU A 54 -5.22 14.40 -6.28
N ASN A 55 -6.23 13.54 -6.46
CA ASN A 55 -7.50 13.96 -7.04
C ASN A 55 -8.26 14.96 -6.17
N ASP A 56 -8.28 14.76 -4.84
CA ASP A 56 -8.94 15.70 -3.91
C ASP A 56 -8.26 17.07 -3.89
N ARG A 57 -6.92 17.11 -3.91
CA ARG A 57 -6.15 18.36 -4.02
C ARG A 57 -6.44 19.10 -5.32
N ASN A 58 -6.34 18.42 -6.46
CA ASN A 58 -6.61 19.03 -7.77
C ASN A 58 -8.06 19.59 -7.86
N THR A 59 -9.02 18.92 -7.22
CA THR A 59 -10.41 19.41 -7.18
C THR A 59 -10.58 20.63 -6.26
N ARG A 60 -9.81 20.76 -5.17
CA ARG A 60 -9.84 21.93 -4.29
C ARG A 60 -9.16 23.15 -4.92
N ASP A 61 -7.99 22.98 -5.53
CA ASP A 61 -7.28 24.06 -6.21
C ASP A 61 -8.13 24.69 -7.33
N HIS A 62 -8.89 23.87 -8.08
CA HIS A 62 -9.83 24.38 -9.10
C HIS A 62 -11.02 25.15 -8.53
N ARG A 63 -11.43 24.87 -7.29
CA ARG A 63 -12.57 25.55 -6.63
C ARG A 63 -12.16 26.86 -5.98
N GLU A 64 -10.89 27.02 -5.60
CA GLU A 64 -10.35 28.28 -5.06
C GLU A 64 -9.91 29.25 -6.17
N ALA A 65 -9.72 28.76 -7.39
CA ALA A 65 -9.37 29.56 -8.57
C ALA A 65 -10.58 30.03 -9.42
N SER A 66 -11.83 29.82 -8.96
CA SER A 66 -13.07 30.25 -9.64
C SER A 66 -13.90 31.21 -8.80
#